data_AF-A0A6C2YN07-F1
#
_entry.id   AF-A0A6C2YN07-F1
#
_cell.length_a   1.000
_cell.length_b   1.000
_cell.length_c   1.000
_cell.angle_alpha   90.00
_cell.angle_beta   90.00
_cell.angle_gamma   90.00
#
_symmetry.space_group_name_H-M   'P 1'
#
loop_
_entity.id
_entity.type
_entity.pdbx_description
1 polymer ?
#
loop_
_entity_poly.entity_id
_entity_poly.type
_entity_poly.pdbx_seq_one_letter_code
_entity_poly.pdbx_strand_id
1 'polypeptide(L)'
;MQRYCVKCQRMFTGHMLCPRCGVQLVDPTLPVAIQPRLIKTKRPEIAQYPIWLRILLGTVLILLLSRGVNLLVMVCMNWVVRGWVTDDSLVRLVSEQVSLVVAVLFGALIAGTGHARGIQLGLLMGIIGAFLLHLMPLPITSPALSGQFMLGVESTVLGLIGGAVGRAVWKPFPAIDVPLIVLAPPEPVDRLAWIRTVPWLKLIPAVAASVWITLNAEAIRSWFFYLALSPDSRLSYLEIHFITWEIPTFALFLGAAWVASRTKRGVTNGLLVGGLVGVLVIFGYLTQGANKFDAFKVWLSALDSIGDDAPTLTPNLMLFILGSSLSAGLIGGWLGSELFLPRTAQVRIRVLD
;
A
#
# COMPACT_ATOMS: atom_id res chain seq x y z
N MET A 1 -41.85 9.76 1.30
CA MET A 1 -40.97 10.16 0.18
C MET A 1 -39.57 10.38 0.71
N GLN A 2 -38.58 9.65 0.18
CA GLN A 2 -37.15 9.84 0.50
C GLN A 2 -36.56 10.83 -0.49
N ARG A 3 -35.98 11.92 0.01
CA ARG A 3 -35.34 12.94 -0.82
C ARG A 3 -33.85 13.02 -0.53
N TYR A 4 -33.08 13.40 -1.54
CA TYR A 4 -31.63 13.38 -1.50
C TYR A 4 -31.04 14.79 -1.35
N CYS A 5 -30.17 15.01 -0.37
CA CYS A 5 -29.42 16.25 -0.28
C CYS A 5 -28.18 16.20 -1.15
N VAL A 6 -28.09 17.07 -2.17
CA VAL A 6 -26.93 17.12 -3.07
C VAL A 6 -25.65 17.57 -2.35
N LYS A 7 -25.76 18.47 -1.37
CA LYS A 7 -24.61 19.02 -0.62
C LYS A 7 -24.12 18.08 0.48
N CYS A 8 -25.04 17.51 1.27
CA CYS A 8 -24.68 16.60 2.38
C CYS A 8 -24.57 15.13 1.97
N GLN A 9 -25.06 14.78 0.77
CA GLN A 9 -25.03 13.44 0.22
C GLN A 9 -25.71 12.38 1.11
N ARG A 10 -26.82 12.75 1.74
CA ARG A 10 -27.64 11.89 2.59
C ARG A 10 -29.09 11.92 2.15
N MET A 11 -29.79 10.82 2.36
CA MET A 11 -31.24 10.75 2.20
C MET A 11 -31.93 11.24 3.47
N PHE A 12 -33.01 11.98 3.29
CA PHE A 12 -33.86 12.51 4.34
C PHE A 12 -35.33 12.22 3.99
N THR A 13 -36.11 11.80 4.98
CA THR A 13 -37.54 11.54 4.84
C THR A 13 -38.33 12.72 5.39
N GLY A 14 -39.32 13.19 4.64
CA GLY A 14 -40.31 14.17 5.14
C GLY A 14 -39.86 15.64 5.21
N HIS A 15 -38.61 15.96 4.88
CA HIS A 15 -38.14 17.34 4.81
C HIS A 15 -38.03 17.85 3.36
N MET A 16 -38.24 19.15 3.15
CA MET A 16 -38.00 19.84 1.86
C MET A 16 -36.58 20.41 1.78
N LEU A 17 -35.99 20.76 2.92
CA LEU A 17 -34.64 21.29 3.06
C LEU A 17 -33.82 20.32 3.91
N CYS A 18 -32.52 20.22 3.64
CA CYS A 18 -31.61 19.42 4.45
C CYS A 18 -31.44 20.05 5.83
N PRO A 19 -31.75 19.34 6.93
CA PRO A 19 -31.63 19.88 8.30
C PRO A 19 -30.18 20.21 8.70
N ARG A 20 -29.20 19.73 7.94
CA ARG A 20 -27.77 19.96 8.21
C ARG A 20 -27.19 21.18 7.50
N CYS A 21 -27.66 21.48 6.30
CA CYS A 21 -27.05 22.51 5.46
C CYS A 21 -28.04 23.49 4.81
N GLY A 22 -29.34 23.34 5.06
CA GLY A 22 -30.40 24.21 4.54
C GLY A 22 -30.66 24.12 3.04
N VAL A 23 -29.96 23.24 2.29
CA VAL A 23 -30.14 23.11 0.84
C VAL A 23 -31.37 22.25 0.53
N GLN A 24 -32.13 22.63 -0.51
CA GLN A 24 -33.30 21.88 -0.96
C GLN A 24 -32.98 20.43 -1.32
N LEU A 25 -33.82 19.53 -0.83
CA LEU A 25 -33.71 18.10 -1.07
C LEU A 25 -34.34 17.78 -2.42
N VAL A 26 -33.62 17.04 -3.26
CA VAL A 26 -34.06 16.64 -4.60
C VAL A 26 -34.88 15.35 -4.48
N ASP A 27 -36.08 15.36 -5.04
CA ASP A 27 -36.94 14.17 -5.10
C ASP A 27 -36.59 13.36 -6.34
N PRO A 28 -36.06 12.13 -6.22
CA PRO A 28 -35.66 11.33 -7.38
C PRO A 28 -36.84 10.85 -8.22
N THR A 29 -38.07 10.90 -7.69
CA THR A 29 -39.27 10.39 -8.38
C THR A 29 -40.03 11.45 -9.18
N LEU A 30 -39.68 12.74 -9.06
CA LEU A 30 -40.35 13.80 -9.82
C LEU A 30 -39.78 13.86 -11.25
N PRO A 31 -40.61 13.66 -12.30
CA PRO A 31 -40.16 13.83 -13.67
C PRO A 31 -39.76 15.29 -13.90
N VAL A 32 -38.51 15.50 -14.28
CA VAL A 32 -37.91 16.82 -14.50
C VAL A 32 -38.55 17.45 -15.74
N ALA A 33 -39.66 18.17 -15.56
CA ALA A 33 -40.42 18.80 -16.64
C ALA A 33 -39.76 20.08 -17.21
N ILE A 34 -38.64 20.52 -16.63
CA ILE A 34 -37.85 21.64 -17.13
C ILE A 34 -36.44 21.11 -17.32
N GLN A 35 -36.10 20.68 -18.54
CA GLN A 35 -34.74 20.28 -18.89
C GLN A 35 -33.88 21.53 -19.04
N PRO A 36 -33.01 21.90 -18.07
CA PRO A 36 -31.97 22.87 -18.35
C PRO A 36 -31.14 22.34 -19.52
N ARG A 37 -30.81 23.20 -20.50
CA ARG A 37 -29.95 22.83 -21.63
C ARG A 37 -28.74 22.07 -21.10
N LEU A 38 -28.70 20.78 -21.42
CA LEU A 38 -27.58 19.89 -21.12
C LEU A 38 -26.36 20.44 -21.84
N ILE A 39 -25.57 21.25 -21.14
CA ILE A 39 -24.21 21.52 -21.57
C ILE A 39 -23.52 20.17 -21.45
N LYS A 40 -23.13 19.61 -22.60
CA LYS A 40 -22.34 18.39 -22.74
C LYS A 40 -20.95 18.63 -22.14
N THR A 41 -20.90 18.79 -20.83
CA THR A 41 -19.65 18.92 -20.10
C THR A 41 -19.03 17.54 -20.11
N LYS A 42 -17.87 17.44 -20.77
CA LYS A 42 -17.06 16.23 -20.82
C LYS A 42 -16.90 15.76 -19.38
N ARG A 43 -17.55 14.63 -19.07
CA ARG A 43 -17.55 13.96 -17.76
C ARG A 43 -16.15 14.11 -17.15
N PRO A 44 -15.99 14.68 -15.94
CA PRO A 44 -14.80 14.40 -15.17
C PRO A 44 -14.89 12.92 -14.83
N GLU A 45 -14.34 12.09 -15.71
CA GLU A 45 -14.09 10.70 -15.45
C GLU A 45 -13.27 10.71 -14.17
N ILE A 46 -13.91 10.42 -13.04
CA ILE A 46 -13.21 10.19 -11.78
C ILE A 46 -12.19 9.13 -12.15
N ALA A 47 -10.93 9.54 -12.30
CA ALA A 47 -9.90 8.77 -12.96
C ALA A 47 -9.82 7.44 -12.22
N GLN A 48 -10.48 6.43 -12.78
CA GLN A 48 -10.36 5.09 -12.27
C GLN A 48 -8.92 4.74 -12.59
N TYR A 49 -8.11 4.52 -11.54
CA TYR A 49 -6.72 4.13 -11.73
C TYR A 49 -6.69 2.96 -12.70
N PRO A 50 -5.78 3.00 -13.69
CA PRO A 50 -5.77 1.99 -14.72
C PRO A 50 -5.51 0.63 -14.09
N ILE A 51 -6.20 -0.39 -14.61
CA ILE A 51 -6.17 -1.75 -14.06
C ILE A 51 -4.74 -2.29 -13.92
N TRP A 52 -3.86 -1.96 -14.87
CA TRP A 52 -2.46 -2.39 -14.84
C TRP A 52 -1.69 -1.90 -13.60
N LEU A 53 -2.01 -0.71 -13.06
CA LEU A 53 -1.31 -0.19 -11.89
C LEU A 53 -1.64 -1.01 -10.64
N ARG A 54 -2.89 -1.48 -10.54
CA ARG A 54 -3.35 -2.36 -9.44
C ARG A 54 -2.72 -3.74 -9.54
N ILE A 55 -2.62 -4.27 -10.76
CA ILE A 55 -1.92 -5.53 -11.06
C ILE A 55 -0.44 -5.39 -10.65
N LEU A 56 0.24 -4.35 -11.12
CA LEU A 56 1.64 -4.08 -10.79
C LEU A 56 1.86 -4.01 -9.28
N LEU A 57 1.02 -3.25 -8.58
CA LEU A 57 1.13 -3.11 -7.13
C LEU A 57 0.86 -4.43 -6.39
N GLY A 58 -0.17 -5.16 -6.80
CA GLY A 58 -0.48 -6.49 -6.25
C GLY A 58 0.71 -7.44 -6.42
N THR A 59 1.32 -7.46 -7.61
CA THR A 59 2.53 -8.25 -7.90
C THR A 59 3.72 -7.86 -7.02
N VAL A 60 4.03 -6.57 -6.91
CA VAL A 60 5.11 -6.08 -6.04
C VAL A 60 4.86 -6.47 -4.59
N LEU A 61 3.61 -6.35 -4.14
CA LEU A 61 3.23 -6.73 -2.78
C LEU A 61 3.39 -8.24 -2.54
N ILE A 62 3.02 -9.09 -3.50
CA ILE A 62 3.22 -10.54 -3.42
C ILE A 62 4.71 -10.85 -3.23
N LEU A 63 5.58 -10.26 -4.05
CA LEU A 63 7.03 -10.49 -3.96
C LEU A 63 7.58 -10.08 -2.59
N LEU A 64 7.29 -8.86 -2.14
CA LEU A 64 7.79 -8.34 -0.86
C LEU A 64 7.22 -9.10 0.35
N LEU A 65 5.91 -9.34 0.39
CA LEU A 65 5.29 -10.09 1.50
C LEU A 65 5.75 -11.54 1.53
N SER A 66 5.96 -12.19 0.38
CA SER A 66 6.38 -13.59 0.37
C SER A 66 7.74 -13.78 1.04
N ARG A 67 8.63 -12.78 0.98
CA ARG A 67 9.93 -12.83 1.68
C ARG A 67 9.83 -12.36 3.11
N GLY A 68 9.23 -11.19 3.35
CA GLY A 68 9.06 -10.66 4.71
C GLY A 68 8.30 -11.62 5.64
N VAL A 69 7.20 -12.22 5.16
CA VAL A 69 6.42 -13.19 5.94
C VAL A 69 7.17 -14.50 6.12
N ASN A 70 7.89 -14.98 5.11
CA ASN A 70 8.68 -16.22 5.26
C ASN A 70 9.70 -16.07 6.39
N LEU A 71 10.42 -14.94 6.42
CA LEU A 71 11.35 -14.64 7.49
C LEU A 71 10.67 -14.58 8.85
N LEU A 72 9.55 -13.85 8.95
CA LEU A 72 8.79 -13.76 10.18
C LEU A 72 8.29 -15.12 10.68
N VAL A 73 7.79 -15.98 9.78
CA VAL A 73 7.37 -17.33 10.14
C VAL A 73 8.55 -18.17 10.58
N MET A 74 9.70 -18.10 9.90
CA MET A 74 10.92 -18.79 10.35
C MET A 74 11.35 -18.32 11.74
N VAL A 75 11.26 -17.03 12.05
CA VAL A 75 11.56 -16.50 13.40
C VAL A 75 10.60 -17.05 14.43
N CYS A 76 9.30 -16.95 14.16
CA CYS A 76 8.26 -17.42 15.07
C CYS A 76 8.37 -18.92 15.30
N MET A 77 8.59 -19.70 14.24
CA MET A 77 8.75 -21.15 14.34
C MET A 77 10.01 -21.50 15.11
N ASN A 78 11.17 -20.89 14.80
CA ASN A 78 12.38 -21.17 15.59
C ASN A 78 12.17 -20.78 17.07
N TRP A 79 11.53 -19.65 17.35
CA TRP A 79 11.26 -19.23 18.72
C TRP A 79 10.33 -20.20 19.48
N VAL A 80 9.24 -20.65 18.85
CA VAL A 80 8.26 -21.58 19.45
C VAL A 80 8.81 -23.00 19.56
N VAL A 81 9.56 -23.43 18.54
CA VAL A 81 9.92 -24.82 18.30
C VAL A 81 11.33 -25.16 18.78
N ARG A 82 12.09 -24.19 19.33
CA ARG A 82 13.40 -24.40 19.98
C ARG A 82 13.36 -25.66 20.87
N GLY A 83 13.89 -26.78 20.36
CA GLY A 83 13.97 -28.08 21.03
C GLY A 83 12.99 -29.19 20.61
N TRP A 84 11.99 -28.92 19.75
CA TRP A 84 10.94 -29.91 19.40
C TRP A 84 11.02 -30.47 17.98
N VAL A 85 11.55 -29.70 17.01
CA VAL A 85 11.68 -30.14 15.62
C VAL A 85 13.14 -30.14 15.24
N THR A 86 13.66 -31.33 14.93
CA THR A 86 15.02 -31.54 14.42
C THR A 86 15.09 -31.38 12.90
N ASP A 87 13.95 -31.43 12.20
CA ASP A 87 13.89 -31.38 10.74
C ASP A 87 13.63 -29.96 10.21
N ASP A 88 14.71 -29.28 9.82
CA ASP A 88 14.69 -27.97 9.17
C ASP A 88 13.81 -27.94 7.89
N SER A 89 13.61 -29.09 7.25
CA SER A 89 12.80 -29.21 6.03
C SER A 89 11.31 -28.93 6.27
N LEU A 90 10.75 -29.32 7.42
CA LEU A 90 9.34 -29.07 7.72
C LEU A 90 9.09 -27.59 8.03
N VAL A 91 9.98 -26.97 8.81
CA VAL A 91 9.90 -25.54 9.14
C VAL A 91 9.95 -24.71 7.87
N ARG A 92 10.88 -25.04 6.97
CA ARG A 92 11.03 -24.35 5.68
C ARG A 92 9.82 -24.55 4.78
N LEU A 93 9.29 -25.77 4.69
CA LEU A 93 8.09 -26.04 3.89
C LEU A 93 6.90 -25.23 4.42
N VAL A 94 6.66 -25.24 5.73
CA VAL A 94 5.56 -24.49 6.35
C VAL A 94 5.76 -22.99 6.17
N SER A 95 6.97 -22.47 6.33
CA SER A 95 7.24 -21.04 6.19
C SER A 95 7.05 -20.55 4.75
N GLU A 96 7.48 -21.33 3.75
CA GLU A 96 7.26 -21.05 2.33
C GLU A 96 5.76 -21.08 1.97
N GLN A 97 5.00 -22.04 2.50
CA GLN A 97 3.56 -22.14 2.27
C GLN A 97 2.80 -20.97 2.93
N VAL A 98 3.04 -20.72 4.21
CA VAL A 98 2.36 -19.64 4.94
C VAL A 98 2.68 -18.28 4.33
N SER A 99 3.93 -18.04 3.94
CA SER A 99 4.31 -16.77 3.34
C SER A 99 3.63 -16.54 1.99
N LEU A 100 3.52 -17.58 1.17
CA LEU A 100 2.81 -17.51 -0.08
C LEU A 100 1.33 -17.20 0.13
N VAL A 101 0.67 -17.93 1.02
CA VAL A 101 -0.76 -17.76 1.28
C VAL A 101 -1.04 -16.32 1.67
N VAL A 102 -0.26 -15.78 2.60
CA VAL A 102 -0.40 -14.40 3.05
C VAL A 102 -0.11 -13.43 1.90
N ALA A 103 0.99 -13.60 1.18
CA ALA A 103 1.41 -12.71 0.11
C ALA A 103 0.37 -12.61 -1.02
N VAL A 104 -0.09 -13.76 -1.53
CA VAL A 104 -1.08 -13.84 -2.61
C VAL A 104 -2.42 -13.26 -2.16
N LEU A 105 -2.89 -13.61 -0.96
CA LEU A 105 -4.16 -13.13 -0.45
C LEU A 105 -4.15 -11.60 -0.32
N PHE A 106 -3.09 -11.01 0.22
CA PHE A 106 -2.97 -9.55 0.35
C PHE A 106 -2.78 -8.85 -1.00
N GLY A 107 -1.96 -9.40 -1.90
CA GLY A 107 -1.79 -8.84 -3.24
C GLY A 107 -3.08 -8.83 -4.06
N ALA A 108 -3.82 -9.95 -4.01
CA ALA A 108 -5.12 -10.09 -4.64
C ALA A 108 -6.19 -9.19 -3.99
N LEU A 109 -6.18 -9.07 -2.67
CA LEU A 109 -7.07 -8.18 -1.93
C LEU A 109 -6.87 -6.73 -2.38
N ILE A 110 -5.63 -6.25 -2.43
CA ILE A 110 -5.31 -4.89 -2.89
C ILE A 110 -5.75 -4.69 -4.34
N ALA A 111 -5.42 -5.63 -5.23
CA ALA A 111 -5.81 -5.55 -6.64
C ALA A 111 -7.34 -5.49 -6.83
N GLY A 112 -8.09 -6.24 -6.02
CA GLY A 112 -9.55 -6.35 -6.09
C GLY A 112 -10.33 -5.20 -5.44
N THR A 113 -9.71 -4.37 -4.61
CA THR A 113 -10.39 -3.30 -3.85
C THR A 113 -11.14 -2.32 -4.74
N GLY A 114 -12.40 -2.01 -4.44
CA GLY A 114 -13.15 -0.96 -5.15
C GLY A 114 -13.51 -1.24 -6.62
N HIS A 115 -13.22 -2.45 -7.14
CA HIS A 115 -13.49 -2.80 -8.54
C HIS A 115 -14.62 -3.82 -8.67
N ALA A 116 -15.55 -3.59 -9.61
CA ALA A 116 -16.61 -4.54 -9.93
C ALA A 116 -16.09 -5.94 -10.35
N ARG A 117 -14.91 -5.98 -10.97
CA ARG A 117 -14.22 -7.20 -11.42
C ARG A 117 -13.19 -7.71 -10.40
N GLY A 118 -13.33 -7.34 -9.12
CA GLY A 118 -12.34 -7.68 -8.09
C GLY A 118 -12.02 -9.18 -7.99
N ILE A 119 -13.00 -10.06 -8.22
CA ILE A 119 -12.81 -11.52 -8.26
C ILE A 119 -11.90 -11.94 -9.43
N GLN A 120 -12.11 -11.37 -10.62
CA GLN A 120 -11.28 -11.66 -11.81
C GLN A 120 -9.85 -11.14 -11.62
N LEU A 121 -9.69 -9.96 -11.02
CA LEU A 121 -8.37 -9.41 -10.69
C LEU A 121 -7.66 -10.27 -9.63
N GLY A 122 -8.38 -10.77 -8.63
CA GLY A 122 -7.84 -11.69 -7.66
C GLY A 122 -7.37 -13.01 -8.27
N LEU A 123 -8.18 -13.62 -9.15
CA LEU A 123 -7.79 -14.79 -9.92
C LEU A 123 -6.50 -14.55 -10.70
N LEU A 124 -6.41 -13.42 -11.41
CA LEU A 124 -5.21 -13.04 -12.16
C LEU A 124 -3.99 -12.89 -11.23
N MET A 125 -4.15 -12.28 -10.05
CA MET A 125 -3.06 -12.18 -9.06
C MET A 125 -2.63 -13.54 -8.54
N GLY A 126 -3.56 -14.49 -8.35
CA GLY A 126 -3.24 -15.85 -7.95
C GLY A 126 -2.42 -16.62 -8.99
N ILE A 127 -2.74 -16.42 -10.29
CA ILE A 127 -1.97 -16.98 -11.41
C ILE A 127 -0.58 -16.33 -11.50
N ILE A 128 -0.49 -15.01 -11.37
CA ILE A 128 0.79 -14.30 -11.34
C ILE A 128 1.63 -14.77 -10.16
N GLY A 129 1.03 -14.93 -8.97
CA GLY A 129 1.70 -15.48 -7.80
C GLY A 129 2.23 -16.90 -8.03
N ALA A 130 1.42 -17.78 -8.62
CA ALA A 130 1.84 -19.13 -9.00
C ALA A 130 3.07 -19.11 -9.93
N PHE A 131 3.01 -18.23 -10.94
CA PHE A 131 4.04 -18.11 -11.95
C PHE A 131 5.35 -17.55 -11.36
N LEU A 132 5.27 -16.50 -10.53
CA LEU A 132 6.45 -15.92 -9.88
C LEU A 132 7.15 -16.92 -8.97
N LEU A 133 6.41 -17.80 -8.30
CA LEU A 133 7.00 -18.89 -7.52
C LEU A 133 7.77 -19.88 -8.38
N HIS A 134 7.22 -20.25 -9.54
CA HIS A 134 7.90 -21.16 -10.47
C HIS A 134 9.17 -20.53 -11.05
N LEU A 135 9.20 -19.21 -11.18
CA LEU A 135 10.38 -18.48 -11.65
C LEU A 135 11.43 -18.25 -10.57
N MET A 136 11.06 -18.23 -9.29
CA MET A 136 12.06 -18.16 -8.24
C MET A 136 12.86 -19.47 -8.22
N PRO A 137 14.19 -19.42 -8.39
CA PRO A 137 15.01 -20.63 -8.49
C PRO A 137 15.00 -21.35 -7.14
N LEU A 138 14.06 -22.29 -6.99
CA LEU A 138 14.21 -23.36 -6.02
C LEU A 138 15.30 -24.29 -6.57
N PRO A 139 16.25 -24.74 -5.74
CA PRO A 139 17.23 -25.73 -6.16
C PRO A 139 16.46 -26.95 -6.71
N ILE A 140 16.55 -27.14 -8.03
CA ILE A 140 15.81 -28.14 -8.84
C ILE A 140 16.18 -29.60 -8.45
N THR A 141 17.04 -29.78 -7.46
CA THR A 141 17.59 -31.07 -7.06
C THR A 141 16.67 -31.89 -6.17
N SER A 142 15.51 -31.39 -5.73
CA SER A 142 14.54 -32.20 -4.96
C SER A 142 13.39 -32.73 -5.84
N PRO A 143 12.97 -34.00 -5.66
CA PRO A 143 11.85 -34.61 -6.39
C PRO A 143 10.46 -34.04 -6.04
N ALA A 144 10.39 -32.81 -5.50
CA ALA A 144 9.17 -32.15 -5.04
C ALA A 144 8.32 -31.52 -6.17
N LEU A 145 8.49 -31.96 -7.41
CA LEU A 145 7.73 -31.47 -8.58
C LEU A 145 6.22 -31.64 -8.40
N SER A 146 5.75 -32.69 -7.72
CA SER A 146 4.31 -32.89 -7.45
C SER A 146 3.73 -31.85 -6.48
N GLY A 147 4.50 -31.37 -5.51
CA GLY A 147 4.08 -30.32 -4.58
C GLY A 147 3.97 -28.95 -5.24
N GLN A 148 4.76 -28.69 -6.29
CA GLN A 148 4.76 -27.41 -7.02
C GLN A 148 3.49 -27.19 -7.85
N PHE A 149 2.84 -28.25 -8.35
CA PHE A 149 1.57 -28.11 -9.06
C PHE A 149 0.40 -27.77 -8.13
N MET A 150 0.35 -28.38 -6.93
CA MET A 150 -0.67 -28.06 -5.93
C MET A 150 -0.60 -26.59 -5.52
N LEU A 151 0.62 -26.08 -5.34
CA LEU A 151 0.91 -24.67 -5.04
C LEU A 151 0.27 -23.69 -6.04
N GLY A 152 0.24 -24.01 -7.34
CA GLY A 152 -0.37 -23.14 -8.35
C GLY A 152 -1.90 -23.10 -8.30
N VAL A 153 -2.53 -24.23 -7.95
CA VAL A 153 -3.99 -24.28 -7.75
C VAL A 153 -4.37 -23.51 -6.49
N GLU A 154 -3.63 -23.72 -5.40
CA GLU A 154 -3.83 -23.03 -4.13
C GLU A 154 -3.70 -21.52 -4.27
N SER A 155 -2.64 -21.01 -4.91
CA SER A 155 -2.48 -19.58 -5.11
C SER A 155 -3.60 -18.97 -5.98
N THR A 156 -4.10 -19.73 -6.96
CA THR A 156 -5.22 -19.29 -7.81
C THR A 156 -6.52 -19.16 -6.99
N VAL A 157 -6.82 -20.15 -6.14
CA VAL A 157 -7.98 -20.12 -5.23
C VAL A 157 -7.84 -18.99 -4.21
N LEU A 158 -6.67 -18.85 -3.60
CA LEU A 158 -6.39 -17.79 -2.63
C LEU A 158 -6.47 -16.40 -3.26
N GLY A 159 -6.01 -16.26 -4.51
CA GLY A 159 -6.16 -15.04 -5.28
C GLY A 159 -7.64 -14.70 -5.49
N LEU A 160 -8.47 -15.67 -5.88
CA LEU A 160 -9.91 -15.49 -6.02
C LEU A 160 -10.55 -15.02 -4.69
N ILE A 161 -10.22 -15.69 -3.58
CA ILE A 161 -10.70 -15.33 -2.23
C ILE A 161 -10.26 -13.91 -1.87
N GLY A 162 -8.97 -13.59 -2.02
CA GLY A 162 -8.42 -12.27 -1.74
C GLY A 162 -9.13 -11.17 -2.54
N GLY A 163 -9.31 -11.37 -3.85
CA GLY A 163 -10.04 -10.42 -4.70
C GLY A 163 -11.52 -10.28 -4.34
N ALA A 164 -12.18 -11.36 -3.92
CA ALA A 164 -13.55 -11.33 -3.43
C ALA A 164 -13.68 -10.56 -2.11
N VAL A 165 -12.78 -10.80 -1.16
CA VAL A 165 -12.71 -10.07 0.12
C VAL A 165 -12.41 -8.59 -0.13
N GLY A 166 -11.43 -8.28 -0.99
CA GLY A 166 -11.11 -6.90 -1.38
C GLY A 166 -12.31 -6.17 -1.96
N ARG A 167 -13.08 -6.82 -2.84
CA ARG A 167 -14.34 -6.28 -3.37
C ARG A 167 -15.43 -6.14 -2.30
N ALA A 168 -15.50 -7.06 -1.34
CA ALA A 168 -16.53 -7.05 -0.30
C ALA A 168 -16.30 -5.96 0.74
N VAL A 169 -15.05 -5.80 1.19
CA VAL A 169 -14.62 -4.76 2.15
C VAL A 169 -14.69 -3.38 1.49
N TRP A 170 -14.24 -3.28 0.24
CA TRP A 170 -14.30 -2.05 -0.57
C TRP A 170 -15.28 -2.24 -1.72
N LYS A 171 -16.58 -2.12 -1.41
CA LYS A 171 -17.63 -2.24 -2.41
C LYS A 171 -17.40 -1.22 -3.54
N PRO A 172 -17.49 -1.65 -4.82
CA PRO A 172 -17.43 -0.73 -5.93
C PRO A 172 -18.58 0.27 -5.79
N PHE A 173 -18.31 1.55 -6.02
CA PHE A 173 -19.35 2.57 -5.99
C PHE A 173 -20.44 2.21 -7.00
N PRO A 174 -21.73 2.14 -6.58
CA PRO A 174 -22.81 1.92 -7.52
C PRO A 174 -22.80 3.06 -8.55
N ALA A 175 -22.99 2.72 -9.81
CA ALA A 175 -23.24 3.72 -10.84
C ALA A 175 -24.62 4.32 -10.58
N ILE A 176 -24.67 5.40 -9.79
CA ILE A 176 -25.89 6.17 -9.60
C ILE A 176 -25.93 7.19 -10.73
N ASP A 177 -27.01 7.15 -11.50
CA ASP A 177 -27.27 8.09 -12.58
C ASP A 177 -27.93 9.32 -11.97
N VAL A 178 -27.12 10.28 -11.49
CA VAL A 178 -27.65 11.55 -11.00
C VAL A 178 -27.76 12.53 -12.17
N PRO A 179 -28.94 13.11 -12.45
CA PRO A 179 -29.09 14.11 -13.49
C PRO A 179 -28.16 15.30 -13.21
N LEU A 180 -27.47 15.76 -14.25
CA LEU A 180 -26.49 16.84 -14.16
C LEU A 180 -27.23 18.16 -13.89
N ILE A 181 -27.48 18.47 -12.62
CA ILE A 181 -27.89 19.81 -12.21
C ILE A 181 -26.65 20.68 -12.38
N VAL A 182 -26.73 21.68 -13.25
CA VAL A 182 -25.70 22.70 -13.42
C VAL A 182 -25.49 23.37 -12.07
N LEU A 183 -24.47 22.91 -11.35
CA LEU A 183 -24.06 23.49 -10.08
C LEU A 183 -23.46 24.87 -10.37
N ALA A 184 -23.70 25.79 -9.42
CA ALA A 184 -23.15 27.13 -9.40
C ALA A 184 -21.64 27.14 -9.74
N PRO A 185 -21.12 28.25 -10.29
CA PRO A 185 -19.71 28.38 -10.65
C PRO A 185 -18.80 27.88 -9.52
N PRO A 186 -17.69 27.19 -9.87
CA PRO A 186 -16.80 26.60 -8.88
C PRO A 186 -16.37 27.68 -7.90
N GLU A 187 -16.59 27.44 -6.60
CA GLU A 187 -16.03 28.30 -5.56
C GLU A 187 -14.53 28.49 -5.82
N PRO A 188 -13.99 29.71 -5.64
CA PRO A 188 -12.58 29.97 -5.85
C PRO A 188 -11.75 28.96 -5.06
N VAL A 189 -10.88 28.24 -5.77
CA VAL A 189 -10.02 27.22 -5.15
C VAL A 189 -9.08 27.94 -4.19
N ASP A 190 -9.34 27.81 -2.90
CA ASP A 190 -8.43 28.31 -1.87
C ASP A 190 -7.09 27.55 -1.97
N ARG A 191 -6.10 28.21 -2.57
CA ARG A 191 -4.75 27.69 -2.79
C ARG A 191 -3.99 27.44 -1.49
N LEU A 192 -4.47 27.93 -0.34
CA LEU A 192 -3.86 27.70 0.97
C LEU A 192 -4.61 26.65 1.80
N ALA A 193 -5.79 26.21 1.35
CA ALA A 193 -6.56 25.16 2.02
C ALA A 193 -5.81 23.82 2.13
N TRP A 194 -4.70 23.63 1.39
CA TRP A 194 -3.87 22.42 1.53
C TRP A 194 -3.08 22.36 2.83
N ILE A 195 -2.50 23.47 3.29
CA ILE A 195 -1.75 23.49 4.55
C ILE A 195 -2.68 23.24 5.73
N ARG A 196 -3.88 23.84 5.70
CA ARG A 196 -4.88 23.70 6.77
C ARG A 196 -5.47 22.29 6.90
N THR A 197 -5.35 21.46 5.86
CA THR A 197 -5.93 20.10 5.83
C THR A 197 -4.92 18.99 6.11
N VAL A 198 -3.67 19.33 6.41
CA VAL A 198 -2.66 18.35 6.83
C VAL A 198 -3.07 17.77 8.19
N PRO A 199 -3.22 16.44 8.32
CA PRO A 199 -3.57 15.80 9.59
C PRO A 199 -2.35 15.73 10.51
N TRP A 200 -1.91 16.87 11.06
CA TRP A 200 -0.71 17.00 11.90
C TRP A 200 -0.61 15.96 13.02
N LEU A 201 -1.75 15.65 13.67
CA LEU A 201 -1.84 14.64 14.73
C LEU A 201 -1.47 13.22 14.27
N LYS A 202 -1.67 12.87 13.00
CA LYS A 202 -1.21 11.61 12.41
C LYS A 202 0.21 11.72 11.86
N LEU A 203 0.51 12.87 11.26
CA LEU A 203 1.76 13.11 10.55
C LEU A 203 2.98 13.01 11.48
N ILE A 204 2.95 13.75 12.60
CA ILE A 204 4.09 13.81 13.53
C ILE A 204 4.49 12.42 14.05
N PRO A 205 3.58 11.60 14.64
CA PRO A 205 3.96 10.28 15.13
C PRO A 205 4.37 9.33 14.00
N ALA A 206 3.73 9.41 12.82
CA ALA A 206 4.11 8.57 11.69
C ALA A 206 5.53 8.87 11.19
N VAL A 207 5.89 10.16 11.06
CA VAL A 207 7.24 10.59 10.67
C VAL A 207 8.24 10.19 11.75
N ALA A 208 7.97 10.46 13.03
CA ALA A 208 8.85 10.12 14.13
C ALA A 208 9.13 8.60 14.21
N ALA A 209 8.09 7.77 14.12
CA ALA A 209 8.22 6.32 14.10
C ALA A 209 9.00 5.83 12.88
N SER A 210 8.72 6.38 11.69
CA SER A 210 9.42 5.98 10.45
C SER A 210 10.91 6.32 10.51
N VAL A 211 11.26 7.52 11.02
CA VAL A 211 12.65 7.93 11.23
C VAL A 211 13.33 7.02 12.25
N TRP A 212 12.70 6.77 13.40
CA TRP A 212 13.27 5.91 14.44
C TRP A 212 13.52 4.49 13.93
N ILE A 213 12.55 3.87 13.25
CA ILE A 213 12.71 2.52 12.67
C ILE A 213 13.82 2.53 11.61
N THR A 214 13.87 3.55 10.76
CA THR A 214 14.89 3.63 9.70
C THR A 214 16.30 3.75 10.28
N LEU A 215 16.48 4.61 11.29
CA LEU A 215 17.78 4.79 11.92
C LEU A 215 18.22 3.56 12.75
N ASN A 216 17.27 2.75 13.21
CA ASN A 216 17.53 1.54 14.01
C ASN A 216 17.32 0.24 13.23
N ALA A 217 17.20 0.30 11.89
CA ALA A 217 16.86 -0.88 11.08
C ALA A 217 17.87 -2.03 11.27
N GLU A 218 19.16 -1.70 11.42
CA GLU A 218 20.23 -2.65 11.68
C GLU A 218 20.12 -3.31 13.06
N ALA A 219 19.82 -2.53 14.11
CA ALA A 219 19.59 -3.06 15.45
C ALA A 219 18.33 -3.93 15.51
N ILE A 220 17.27 -3.52 14.80
CA ILE A 220 16.03 -4.30 14.68
C ILE A 220 16.32 -5.62 13.97
N ARG A 221 17.07 -5.59 12.86
CA ARG A 221 17.47 -6.78 12.11
C ARG A 221 18.34 -7.72 12.92
N SER A 222 19.38 -7.22 13.60
CA SER A 222 20.27 -8.06 14.41
C SER A 222 19.54 -8.70 15.56
N TRP A 223 18.65 -7.96 16.23
CA TRP A 223 17.72 -8.50 17.22
C TRP A 223 16.83 -9.60 16.62
N PHE A 224 16.29 -9.37 15.42
CA PHE A 224 15.48 -10.35 14.71
C PHE A 224 16.25 -11.63 14.41
N PHE A 225 17.48 -11.53 13.91
CA PHE A 225 18.33 -12.69 13.64
C PHE A 225 18.77 -13.42 14.90
N TYR A 226 19.06 -12.70 15.98
CA TYR A 226 19.34 -13.32 17.27
C TYR A 226 18.18 -14.21 17.77
N LEU A 227 16.94 -13.80 17.48
CA LEU A 227 15.76 -14.60 17.79
C LEU A 227 15.52 -15.72 16.77
N ALA A 228 15.76 -15.44 15.50
CA ALA A 228 15.32 -16.24 14.36
C ALA A 228 16.24 -17.37 13.94
N LEU A 229 17.53 -17.23 14.16
CA LEU A 229 18.54 -18.03 13.50
C LEU A 229 19.34 -18.83 14.52
N SER A 230 19.53 -20.11 14.23
CA SER A 230 20.59 -20.88 14.87
C SER A 230 21.94 -20.32 14.40
N PRO A 231 23.02 -20.43 15.20
CA PRO A 231 24.36 -19.98 14.81
C PRO A 231 24.84 -20.50 13.44
N ASP A 232 24.26 -21.60 12.98
CA ASP A 232 24.64 -22.30 11.74
C ASP A 232 23.83 -21.88 10.50
N SER A 233 22.79 -21.05 10.65
CA SER A 233 21.98 -20.66 9.50
C SER A 233 22.79 -19.73 8.58
N ARG A 234 23.16 -20.27 7.41
CA ARG A 234 23.89 -19.53 6.38
C ARG A 234 22.91 -18.75 5.51
N LEU A 235 22.40 -17.62 6.01
CA LEU A 235 21.79 -16.65 5.11
C LEU A 235 22.88 -16.06 4.22
N SER A 236 22.56 -15.88 2.95
CA SER A 236 23.46 -15.18 2.04
C SER A 236 23.60 -13.72 2.47
N TYR A 237 24.77 -13.14 2.20
CA TYR A 237 25.05 -11.73 2.44
C TYR A 237 23.95 -10.83 1.83
N LEU A 238 23.52 -11.12 0.59
CA LEU A 238 22.48 -10.37 -0.10
C LEU A 238 21.12 -10.44 0.61
N GLU A 239 20.71 -11.59 1.15
CA GLU A 239 19.45 -11.72 1.89
C GLU A 239 19.44 -10.88 3.15
N ILE A 240 20.55 -10.88 3.89
CA ILE A 240 20.71 -10.06 5.11
C ILE A 240 20.50 -8.58 4.78
N HIS A 241 21.14 -8.08 3.73
CA HIS A 241 21.04 -6.67 3.34
C HIS A 241 19.68 -6.30 2.77
N PHE A 242 19.05 -7.21 2.03
CA PHE A 242 17.71 -7.00 1.52
C PHE A 242 16.71 -6.80 2.67
N ILE A 243 16.80 -7.61 3.73
CA ILE A 243 15.94 -7.48 4.92
C ILE A 243 16.16 -6.14 5.62
N THR A 244 17.42 -5.70 5.73
CA THR A 244 17.71 -4.38 6.31
C THR A 244 17.06 -3.25 5.53
N TRP A 245 16.85 -3.41 4.22
CA TRP A 245 16.18 -2.43 3.36
C TRP A 245 14.65 -2.52 3.41
N GLU A 246 14.11 -3.71 3.61
CA GLU A 246 12.67 -3.89 3.76
C GLU A 246 12.14 -3.16 5.00
N ILE A 247 12.83 -3.24 6.14
CA ILE A 247 12.43 -2.60 7.40
C ILE A 247 12.11 -1.10 7.25
N PRO A 248 13.03 -0.23 6.77
CA PRO A 248 12.76 1.19 6.60
C PRO A 248 11.71 1.46 5.51
N THR A 249 11.70 0.66 4.44
CA THR A 249 10.73 0.80 3.35
C THR A 249 9.31 0.55 3.86
N PHE A 250 9.10 -0.51 4.63
CA PHE A 250 7.82 -0.81 5.27
C PHE A 250 7.42 0.25 6.29
N ALA A 251 8.36 0.71 7.14
CA ALA A 251 8.08 1.75 8.12
C ALA A 251 7.57 3.03 7.44
N LEU A 252 8.25 3.47 6.39
CA LEU A 252 7.89 4.68 5.66
C LEU A 252 6.59 4.50 4.88
N PHE A 253 6.41 3.35 4.23
CA PHE A 253 5.19 3.00 3.52
C PHE A 253 3.96 2.99 4.44
N LEU A 254 4.05 2.30 5.59
CA LEU A 254 2.97 2.22 6.57
C LEU A 254 2.69 3.57 7.22
N GLY A 255 3.73 4.34 7.55
CA GLY A 255 3.61 5.71 8.04
C GLY A 255 2.85 6.60 7.05
N ALA A 256 3.25 6.58 5.78
CA ALA A 256 2.59 7.34 4.72
C ALA A 256 1.14 6.90 4.49
N ALA A 257 0.87 5.58 4.48
CA ALA A 257 -0.47 5.04 4.34
C ALA A 257 -1.38 5.43 5.51
N TRP A 258 -0.85 5.43 6.74
CA TRP A 258 -1.61 5.82 7.92
C TRP A 258 -1.98 7.30 7.89
N VAL A 259 -1.05 8.19 7.52
CA VAL A 259 -1.33 9.63 7.40
C VAL A 259 -2.34 9.91 6.28
N ALA A 260 -2.20 9.23 5.14
CA ALA A 260 -3.11 9.37 4.01
C ALA A 260 -4.50 8.79 4.26
N SER A 261 -4.66 7.89 5.24
CA SER A 261 -5.93 7.25 5.54
C SER A 261 -7.04 8.27 5.80
N ARG A 262 -8.18 8.09 5.11
CA ARG A 262 -9.38 8.95 5.18
C ARG A 262 -9.16 10.37 4.66
N THR A 263 -8.13 10.60 3.85
CA THR A 263 -7.87 11.90 3.21
C THR A 263 -8.07 11.82 1.70
N LYS A 264 -8.51 12.92 1.07
CA LYS A 264 -8.59 13.02 -0.40
C LYS A 264 -7.23 13.29 -1.06
N ARG A 265 -6.21 13.61 -0.26
CA ARG A 265 -4.88 14.04 -0.70
C ARG A 265 -3.81 13.03 -0.29
N GLY A 266 -4.09 11.74 -0.47
CA GLY A 266 -3.19 10.67 -0.02
C GLY A 266 -1.78 10.79 -0.60
N VAL A 267 -1.67 11.05 -1.91
CA VAL A 267 -0.38 11.27 -2.59
C VAL A 267 0.39 12.44 -1.99
N THR A 268 -0.26 13.59 -1.78
CA THR A 268 0.39 14.78 -1.20
C THR A 268 0.85 14.52 0.23
N ASN A 269 0.00 13.89 1.05
CA ASN A 269 0.33 13.53 2.43
C ASN A 269 1.48 12.51 2.47
N GLY A 270 1.50 11.55 1.54
CA GLY A 270 2.56 10.55 1.42
C GLY A 270 3.90 11.14 1.00
N LEU A 271 3.91 12.03 0.01
CA LEU A 271 5.11 12.78 -0.39
C LEU A 271 5.64 13.64 0.76
N LEU A 272 4.74 14.25 1.55
CA LEU A 272 5.11 15.04 2.71
C LEU A 272 5.74 14.18 3.81
N VAL A 273 5.20 12.98 4.08
CA VAL A 273 5.84 12.00 4.98
C VAL A 273 7.20 11.58 4.45
N GLY A 274 7.28 11.15 3.19
CA GLY A 274 8.53 10.69 2.56
C GLY A 274 9.62 11.76 2.54
N GLY A 275 9.27 13.00 2.21
CA GLY A 275 10.19 14.13 2.21
C GLY A 275 10.72 14.46 3.61
N LEU A 276 9.83 14.52 4.61
CA LEU A 276 10.23 14.78 6.00
C LEU A 276 11.12 13.66 6.55
N VAL A 277 10.76 12.39 6.33
CA VAL A 277 11.55 11.25 6.79
C VAL A 277 12.92 11.24 6.10
N GLY A 278 12.98 11.46 4.79
CA GLY A 278 14.25 11.50 4.06
C GLY A 278 15.20 12.59 4.56
N VAL A 279 14.70 13.81 4.79
CA VAL A 279 15.49 14.92 5.36
C VAL A 279 15.98 14.60 6.77
N LEU A 280 15.10 14.07 7.63
CA LEU A 280 15.46 13.73 9.02
C LEU A 280 16.42 12.54 9.11
N VAL A 281 16.34 11.57 8.21
CA VAL A 281 17.29 10.45 8.12
C VAL A 281 18.67 10.94 7.67
N ILE A 282 18.74 11.85 6.68
CA ILE A 282 20.00 12.51 6.28
C ILE A 282 20.60 13.26 7.47
N PHE A 283 19.79 14.02 8.21
CA PHE A 283 20.24 14.73 9.41
C PHE A 283 20.73 13.76 10.51
N GLY A 284 20.01 12.65 10.72
CA GLY A 284 20.43 11.57 11.62
C GLY A 284 21.78 10.96 11.23
N TYR A 285 22.01 10.77 9.93
CA TYR A 285 23.29 10.29 9.40
C TYR A 285 24.44 11.27 9.67
N LEU A 286 24.21 12.57 9.42
CA LEU A 286 25.19 13.63 9.67
C LEU A 286 25.57 13.74 11.15
N THR A 287 24.63 13.53 12.05
CA THR A 287 24.84 13.70 13.50
C THR A 287 25.43 12.48 14.18
N GLN A 288 25.09 11.27 13.75
CA GLN A 288 25.55 10.03 14.39
C GLN A 288 26.85 9.47 13.79
N GLY A 289 27.27 10.00 12.64
CA GLY A 289 28.41 9.51 11.89
C GLY A 289 28.07 8.30 11.02
N ALA A 290 28.74 8.22 9.88
CA ALA A 290 28.52 7.21 8.83
C ALA A 290 28.70 5.76 9.31
N ASN A 291 29.47 5.56 10.39
CA ASN A 291 29.86 4.24 10.87
C ASN A 291 28.70 3.42 11.49
N LYS A 292 27.58 4.06 11.87
CA LYS A 292 26.43 3.34 12.45
C LYS A 292 25.48 2.72 11.43
N PHE A 293 25.67 3.00 10.13
CA PHE A 293 24.71 2.66 9.09
C PHE A 293 25.28 1.69 8.06
N ASP A 294 25.61 0.47 8.48
CA ASP A 294 26.17 -0.57 7.60
C ASP A 294 25.24 -0.95 6.45
N ALA A 295 23.92 -0.84 6.64
CA ALA A 295 22.92 -1.05 5.59
C ALA A 295 23.14 -0.18 4.34
N PHE A 296 23.62 1.06 4.53
CA PHE A 296 23.86 1.99 3.44
C PHE A 296 25.21 1.79 2.77
N LYS A 297 26.21 1.23 3.50
CA LYS A 297 27.55 0.96 2.96
C LYS A 297 27.49 -0.01 1.79
N VAL A 298 26.63 -1.03 1.85
CA VAL A 298 26.48 -2.02 0.76
C VAL A 298 25.87 -1.43 -0.51
N TRP A 299 24.96 -0.46 -0.36
CA TRP A 299 24.44 0.26 -1.52
C TRP A 299 25.45 1.24 -2.09
N LEU A 300 26.22 1.90 -1.23
CA LEU A 300 27.33 2.75 -1.67
C LEU A 300 28.38 1.92 -2.43
N SER A 301 28.70 0.73 -1.95
CA SER A 301 29.62 -0.19 -2.63
C SER A 301 28.99 -0.83 -3.88
N ALA A 302 27.67 -1.01 -3.95
CA ALA A 302 26.99 -1.49 -5.16
C ALA A 302 26.82 -0.38 -6.22
N LEU A 303 26.80 0.88 -5.80
CA LEU A 303 26.86 2.05 -6.67
C LEU A 303 28.32 2.39 -7.08
N ASP A 304 29.28 1.62 -6.56
CA ASP A 304 30.71 1.38 -6.88
C ASP A 304 31.53 2.41 -7.68
N SER A 305 31.22 3.70 -7.56
CA SER A 305 32.15 4.75 -7.99
C SER A 305 32.74 5.52 -6.81
N ILE A 306 32.56 5.03 -5.58
CA ILE A 306 32.96 5.72 -4.35
C ILE A 306 33.92 4.78 -3.63
N GLY A 307 35.23 5.03 -3.83
CA GLY A 307 36.31 4.19 -3.28
C GLY A 307 36.27 4.05 -1.76
N ASP A 308 37.14 3.17 -1.25
CA ASP A 308 37.23 2.69 0.15
C ASP A 308 37.35 3.76 1.26
N ASP A 309 37.38 5.05 0.91
CA ASP A 309 37.39 6.12 1.87
C ASP A 309 36.07 6.18 2.64
N ALA A 310 36.17 6.39 3.96
CA ALA A 310 35.05 6.39 4.90
C ALA A 310 33.81 7.10 4.31
N PRO A 311 32.61 6.53 4.42
CA PRO A 311 31.44 6.94 3.63
C PRO A 311 31.01 8.36 4.00
N THR A 312 31.61 9.33 3.31
CA THR A 312 31.19 10.73 3.35
C THR A 312 29.80 10.81 2.73
N LEU A 313 28.96 11.68 3.28
CA LEU A 313 27.61 11.87 2.78
C LEU A 313 27.69 12.52 1.39
N THR A 314 27.77 11.69 0.34
CA THR A 314 27.84 12.15 -1.04
C THR A 314 26.47 12.66 -1.51
N PRO A 315 26.43 13.62 -2.46
CA PRO A 315 25.18 14.08 -3.05
C PRO A 315 24.33 12.94 -3.62
N ASN A 316 24.97 11.90 -4.18
CA ASN A 316 24.30 10.72 -4.72
C ASN A 316 23.57 9.93 -3.63
N LEU A 317 24.18 9.77 -2.45
CA LEU A 317 23.55 9.10 -1.31
C LEU A 317 22.34 9.90 -0.80
N MET A 318 22.47 11.22 -0.68
CA MET A 318 21.35 12.08 -0.29
C MET A 318 20.18 11.96 -1.28
N LEU A 319 20.48 12.02 -2.58
CA LEU A 319 19.47 11.86 -3.64
C LEU A 319 18.82 10.48 -3.60
N PHE A 320 19.58 9.43 -3.32
CA PHE A 320 19.04 8.08 -3.17
C PHE A 320 18.12 7.96 -1.94
N ILE A 321 18.53 8.47 -0.78
CA ILE A 321 17.71 8.46 0.44
C ILE A 321 16.42 9.26 0.22
N LEU A 322 16.51 10.46 -0.36
CA LEU A 322 15.34 11.28 -0.66
C LEU A 322 14.44 10.62 -1.71
N GLY A 323 15.02 10.11 -2.80
CA GLY A 323 14.29 9.49 -3.90
C GLY A 323 13.55 8.22 -3.48
N SER A 324 14.20 7.35 -2.72
CA SER A 324 13.58 6.14 -2.16
C SER A 324 12.48 6.49 -1.14
N SER A 325 12.74 7.45 -0.25
CA SER A 325 11.76 7.91 0.74
C SER A 325 10.54 8.57 0.09
N LEU A 326 10.73 9.40 -0.93
CA LEU A 326 9.64 10.02 -1.69
C LEU A 326 8.83 8.98 -2.47
N SER A 327 9.51 7.97 -3.05
CA SER A 327 8.85 6.90 -3.80
C SER A 327 7.99 6.03 -2.88
N ALA A 328 8.55 5.54 -1.78
CA ALA A 328 7.81 4.75 -0.80
C ALA A 328 6.69 5.59 -0.14
N GLY A 329 6.92 6.87 0.12
CA GLY A 329 5.92 7.80 0.64
C GLY A 329 4.76 8.02 -0.33
N LEU A 330 5.06 8.21 -1.62
CA LEU A 330 4.06 8.35 -2.67
C LEU A 330 3.18 7.11 -2.78
N ILE A 331 3.80 5.92 -2.84
CA ILE A 331 3.07 4.65 -2.98
C ILE A 331 2.24 4.38 -1.72
N GLY A 332 2.83 4.54 -0.53
CA GLY A 332 2.13 4.35 0.74
C GLY A 332 0.98 5.34 0.91
N GLY A 333 1.20 6.62 0.60
CA GLY A 333 0.16 7.65 0.67
C GLY A 333 -0.99 7.42 -0.32
N TRP A 334 -0.67 7.03 -1.56
CA TRP A 334 -1.68 6.63 -2.53
C TRP A 334 -2.53 5.47 -2.02
N LEU A 335 -1.86 4.39 -1.55
CA LEU A 335 -2.55 3.20 -1.06
C LEU A 335 -3.41 3.53 0.16
N GLY A 336 -2.91 4.33 1.09
CA GLY A 336 -3.65 4.75 2.27
C GLY A 336 -4.94 5.51 1.94
N SER A 337 -4.93 6.36 0.91
CA SER A 337 -6.17 7.04 0.46
C SER A 337 -7.15 6.12 -0.24
N GLU A 338 -6.66 5.12 -0.98
CA GLU A 338 -7.51 4.16 -1.69
C GLU A 338 -8.15 3.14 -0.73
N LEU A 339 -7.35 2.59 0.19
CA LEU A 339 -7.81 1.63 1.19
C LEU A 339 -8.68 2.28 2.28
N PHE A 340 -8.54 3.57 2.52
CA PHE A 340 -9.36 4.25 3.52
C PHE A 340 -9.98 5.48 2.90
N LEU A 341 -10.97 5.27 2.04
CA LEU A 341 -11.73 6.35 1.43
C LEU A 341 -12.32 7.27 2.53
N PRO A 342 -12.28 8.59 2.34
CA PRO A 342 -12.95 9.50 3.23
C PRO A 342 -14.45 9.14 3.31
N ARG A 343 -15.01 9.04 4.52
CA ARG A 343 -16.42 8.67 4.75
C ARG A 343 -17.44 9.68 4.18
N THR A 344 -16.98 10.77 3.57
CA THR A 344 -17.85 11.66 2.81
C THR A 344 -18.11 11.00 1.48
N ALA A 345 -19.36 10.58 1.25
CA ALA A 345 -19.80 9.99 0.00
C ALA A 345 -19.29 10.86 -1.17
N GLN A 346 -18.95 10.21 -2.29
CA GLN A 346 -18.75 10.89 -3.56
C GLN A 346 -19.96 10.54 -4.43
N VAL A 347 -20.86 11.51 -4.62
CA VAL A 347 -21.89 11.43 -5.66
C VAL A 347 -21.21 11.51 -7.02
N ARG A 348 -21.33 10.43 -7.78
CA ARG A 348 -21.00 10.38 -9.21
C ARG A 348 -22.21 10.91 -9.96
N ILE A 349 -22.05 11.99 -10.73
CA ILE A 349 -23.11 12.56 -11.57
C ILE A 349 -22.96 11.94 -12.96
N ARG A 350 -24.03 11.37 -13.53
CA ARG A 350 -24.02 10.79 -14.88
C ARG A 350 -24.96 11.59 -15.75
N VAL A 351 -24.43 12.09 -16.86
CA VAL A 351 -25.19 12.77 -17.90
C VAL A 351 -25.91 11.68 -18.70
N LEU A 352 -27.24 11.70 -18.73
CA LEU A 352 -28.03 10.87 -19.66
C LEU A 352 -28.03 11.62 -21.00
N ASP A 353 -27.58 10.95 -22.07
CA ASP A 353 -27.56 11.44 -23.45
C ASP A 353 -28.97 11.36 -24.09
#